data_AF-A8ND87-F1
#
_entry.id   AF-A8ND87-F1
#
_cell.length_a   1.000
_cell.length_b   1.000
_cell.length_c   1.000
_cell.angle_alpha   90.00
_cell.angle_beta   90.00
_cell.angle_gamma   90.00
#
_symmetry.space_group_name_H-M   'P 1'
#
loop_
_entity.id
_entity.type
_entity.pdbx_description
1 polymer ?
#
loop_
_entity_poly.entity_id
_entity_poly.type
_entity_poly.pdbx_seq_one_letter_code
_entity_poly.pdbx_strand_id
1 'polypeptide(L)'
;MKEKKKGKKNTKLMGDGLPRMLSGDGFYEQVVKFTEWQQQQVEEAGRKADARTAWKEAVKEWEAKNAEIDAAKEELKTEVAAWTKMKNAARAKKTRFSIPKPQRDIEKKAPKPTLKSFIAAAKKSLEQENVHGDDEAELSDGESDRESDEDDEDDD
;
A
#
# COMPACT_ATOMS: atom_id res chain seq x y z
N MET A 1 -1.72 17.99 -24.76
CA MET A 1 -2.47 18.21 -23.50
C MET A 1 -2.55 16.87 -22.77
N LYS A 2 -2.16 16.78 -21.49
CA LYS A 2 -2.20 15.51 -20.74
C LYS A 2 -3.64 15.24 -20.29
N GLU A 3 -4.28 14.25 -20.88
CA GLU A 3 -5.61 13.78 -20.47
C GLU A 3 -5.55 13.19 -19.06
N LYS A 4 -6.21 13.87 -18.12
CA LYS A 4 -6.43 13.35 -16.78
C LYS A 4 -7.62 12.40 -16.83
N LYS A 5 -7.36 11.09 -16.84
CA LYS A 5 -8.39 10.06 -16.61
C LYS A 5 -9.03 10.29 -15.23
N LYS A 6 -10.18 10.96 -15.19
CA LYS A 6 -11.02 11.07 -13.99
C LYS A 6 -11.55 9.68 -13.66
N GLY A 7 -11.24 9.18 -12.47
CA GLY A 7 -11.79 7.92 -11.98
C GLY A 7 -13.32 7.94 -12.04
N LYS A 8 -13.91 6.88 -12.63
CA LYS A 8 -15.36 6.64 -12.61
C LYS A 8 -15.81 6.55 -11.16
N LYS A 9 -16.59 7.54 -10.72
CA LYS A 9 -17.35 7.44 -9.48
C LYS A 9 -18.55 6.55 -9.79
N ASN A 10 -18.62 5.38 -9.17
CA ASN A 10 -19.79 4.50 -9.26
C ASN A 10 -20.92 5.11 -8.43
N THR A 11 -21.50 6.21 -8.94
CA THR A 11 -22.76 6.75 -8.43
C THR A 11 -23.90 5.89 -8.94
N LYS A 12 -24.93 5.73 -8.10
CA LYS A 12 -26.17 5.01 -8.40
C LYS A 12 -26.71 5.43 -9.78
N LEU A 13 -26.78 4.45 -10.70
CA LEU A 13 -27.45 4.51 -12.00
C LEU A 13 -27.23 5.77 -12.85
N MET A 14 -26.01 6.04 -13.32
CA MET A 14 -25.79 7.00 -14.43
C MET A 14 -24.68 6.49 -15.35
N GLY A 15 -25.02 5.55 -16.23
CA GLY A 15 -24.15 5.10 -17.32
C GLY A 15 -24.46 5.84 -18.60
N ASP A 16 -24.14 7.16 -18.64
CA ASP A 16 -24.32 8.16 -19.73
C ASP A 16 -24.90 9.50 -19.19
N GLY A 17 -25.56 9.48 -18.02
CA GLY A 17 -26.23 10.63 -17.44
C GLY A 17 -27.68 10.81 -17.94
N LEU A 18 -28.16 9.89 -18.77
CA LEU A 18 -29.53 9.80 -19.23
C LEU A 18 -30.24 8.66 -18.47
N PRO A 19 -31.44 8.88 -17.93
CA PRO A 19 -32.24 7.79 -17.37
C PRO A 19 -32.57 6.77 -18.47
N ARG A 20 -31.87 5.63 -18.51
CA ARG A 20 -32.30 4.48 -19.33
C ARG A 20 -33.40 3.74 -18.58
N MET A 21 -34.54 3.55 -19.23
CA MET A 21 -35.57 2.61 -18.76
C MET A 21 -35.00 1.19 -18.88
N LEU A 22 -34.58 0.63 -17.74
CA LEU A 22 -34.27 -0.79 -17.63
C LEU A 22 -35.61 -1.55 -17.53
N SER A 23 -35.68 -2.74 -18.12
CA SER A 23 -36.74 -3.70 -17.81
C SER A 23 -36.70 -4.02 -16.30
N GLY A 24 -37.86 -4.35 -15.70
CA GLY A 24 -37.97 -4.57 -14.25
C GLY A 24 -36.89 -5.50 -13.68
N ASP A 25 -36.56 -6.57 -14.40
CA ASP A 25 -35.53 -7.54 -14.02
C ASP A 25 -34.12 -6.95 -14.12
N GLY A 26 -33.80 -6.21 -15.18
CA GLY A 26 -32.49 -5.56 -15.34
C GLY A 26 -32.24 -4.46 -14.30
N PHE A 27 -33.29 -3.77 -13.87
CA PHE A 27 -33.21 -2.83 -12.76
C PHE A 27 -32.92 -3.55 -11.44
N TYR A 28 -33.63 -4.65 -11.17
CA TYR A 28 -33.46 -5.43 -9.96
C TYR A 28 -32.03 -5.97 -9.83
N GLU A 29 -31.50 -6.61 -10.88
CA GLU A 29 -30.12 -7.10 -10.90
C GLU A 29 -29.09 -5.99 -10.63
N GLN A 30 -29.29 -4.81 -11.22
CA GLN A 30 -28.35 -3.71 -11.06
C GLN A 30 -28.39 -3.11 -9.65
N VAL A 31 -29.57 -3.08 -9.00
CA VAL A 31 -29.70 -2.68 -7.60
C VAL A 31 -29.02 -3.69 -6.68
N VAL A 32 -29.23 -5.00 -6.91
CA VAL A 32 -28.58 -6.07 -6.13
C VAL A 32 -27.06 -5.97 -6.22
N LYS A 33 -26.50 -5.91 -7.44
CA LYS A 33 -25.06 -5.74 -7.68
C LYS A 33 -24.51 -4.47 -7.02
N PHE A 34 -25.27 -3.37 -7.04
CA PHE A 34 -24.86 -2.14 -6.38
C PHE A 34 -24.89 -2.25 -4.85
N THR A 35 -25.90 -2.90 -4.27
CA THR A 35 -25.98 -3.11 -2.82
C THR A 35 -24.90 -4.04 -2.31
N GLU A 36 -24.59 -5.12 -3.02
CA GLU A 36 -23.49 -6.02 -2.71
C GLU A 36 -22.14 -5.29 -2.78
N TRP A 37 -21.93 -4.52 -3.85
CA TRP A 37 -20.72 -3.69 -3.98
C TRP A 37 -20.58 -2.68 -2.84
N GLN A 38 -21.67 -2.03 -2.41
CA GLN A 38 -21.62 -1.12 -1.27
C GLN A 38 -21.26 -1.83 0.03
N GLN A 39 -21.80 -3.02 0.28
CA GLN A 39 -21.47 -3.81 1.47
C GLN A 39 -19.99 -4.21 1.46
N GLN A 40 -19.48 -4.73 0.34
CA GLN A 40 -18.07 -5.05 0.17
C GLN A 40 -17.15 -3.83 0.39
N GLN A 41 -17.56 -2.64 -0.06
CA GLN A 41 -16.78 -1.42 0.17
C GLN A 41 -16.74 -1.00 1.63
N VAL A 42 -17.84 -1.16 2.38
CA VAL A 42 -17.89 -0.86 3.81
C VAL A 42 -16.98 -1.81 4.58
N GLU A 43 -17.02 -3.10 4.26
CA GLU A 43 -16.15 -4.11 4.87
C GLU A 43 -14.67 -3.88 4.53
N GLU A 44 -14.33 -3.58 3.27
CA GLU A 44 -12.96 -3.28 2.88
C GLU A 44 -12.45 -2.00 3.56
N ALA A 45 -13.33 -1.00 3.73
CA ALA A 45 -13.01 0.22 4.46
C ALA A 45 -12.77 -0.04 5.95
N GLY A 46 -13.60 -0.87 6.59
CA GLY A 46 -13.43 -1.31 7.98
C GLY A 46 -12.08 -2.00 8.18
N ARG A 47 -11.75 -2.98 7.35
CA ARG A 47 -10.46 -3.70 7.42
C ARG A 47 -9.25 -2.79 7.17
N LYS A 48 -9.36 -1.83 6.24
CA LYS A 48 -8.32 -0.82 6.05
C LYS A 48 -8.16 0.06 7.29
N ALA A 49 -9.23 0.34 8.03
CA ALA A 49 -9.16 1.07 9.29
C ALA A 49 -8.44 0.24 10.37
N ASP A 50 -8.76 -1.04 10.50
CA ASP A 50 -8.11 -1.95 11.45
C ASP A 50 -6.62 -2.17 11.12
N ALA A 51 -6.29 -2.33 9.83
CA ALA A 51 -4.90 -2.39 9.38
C ALA A 51 -4.13 -1.10 9.71
N ARG A 52 -4.80 0.06 9.70
CA ARG A 52 -4.19 1.34 10.08
C ARG A 52 -4.00 1.47 11.58
N THR A 53 -4.90 0.97 12.41
CA THR A 53 -4.72 0.98 13.88
C THR A 53 -3.55 0.09 14.28
N ALA A 54 -3.52 -1.15 13.78
CA ALA A 54 -2.41 -2.08 14.00
C ALA A 54 -1.07 -1.50 13.50
N TRP A 55 -1.05 -0.84 12.33
CA TRP A 55 0.15 -0.19 11.84
C TRP A 55 0.62 0.96 12.75
N LYS A 56 -0.31 1.78 13.28
CA LYS A 56 0.04 2.87 14.21
C LYS A 56 0.66 2.35 15.50
N GLU A 57 0.12 1.26 16.04
CA GLU A 57 0.67 0.62 17.24
C GLU A 57 2.07 0.06 16.97
N ALA A 58 2.25 -0.66 15.86
CA ALA A 58 3.56 -1.17 15.46
C ALA A 58 4.58 -0.05 15.22
N VAL A 59 4.17 1.08 14.64
CA VAL A 59 5.03 2.25 14.48
C VAL A 59 5.41 2.83 15.84
N LYS A 60 4.46 2.95 16.77
CA LYS A 60 4.73 3.46 18.12
C LYS A 60 5.75 2.60 18.87
N GLU A 61 5.62 1.28 18.79
CA GLU A 61 6.60 0.35 19.37
C GLU A 61 7.97 0.45 18.70
N TRP A 62 7.99 0.56 17.37
CA TRP A 62 9.22 0.74 16.62
C TRP A 62 9.92 2.05 17.01
N GLU A 63 9.18 3.14 17.16
CA GLU A 63 9.72 4.44 17.58
C GLU A 63 10.27 4.37 19.00
N ALA A 64 9.56 3.72 19.93
CA ALA A 64 10.04 3.52 21.31
C ALA A 64 11.37 2.75 21.34
N LYS A 65 11.47 1.64 20.60
CA LYS A 65 12.70 0.81 20.55
C LYS A 65 13.87 1.53 19.87
N ASN A 66 13.61 2.44 18.93
CA ASN A 66 14.66 3.16 18.21
C ASN A 66 15.05 4.50 18.84
N ALA A 67 14.33 4.96 19.86
CA ALA A 67 14.63 6.21 20.56
C ALA A 67 16.02 6.18 21.23
N GLU A 68 16.40 5.05 21.82
CA GLU A 68 17.72 4.85 22.43
C GLU A 68 18.85 4.89 21.38
N ILE A 69 18.60 4.27 20.21
CA ILE A 69 19.54 4.31 19.08
C ILE A 69 19.69 5.75 18.55
N ASP A 70 18.61 6.54 18.54
CA ASP A 70 18.66 7.94 18.13
C ASP A 70 19.42 8.81 19.14
N ALA A 71 19.20 8.60 20.44
CA ALA A 71 19.94 9.29 21.49
C ALA A 71 21.44 8.99 21.39
N ALA A 72 21.84 7.72 21.23
CA ALA A 72 23.23 7.32 21.08
C ALA A 72 23.89 7.94 19.83
N LYS A 73 23.14 8.10 18.74
CA LYS A 73 23.62 8.78 17.52
C LYS A 73 23.84 10.27 17.73
N GLU A 74 22.92 10.94 18.41
CA GLU A 74 23.07 12.37 18.72
C GLU A 74 24.24 12.61 19.68
N GLU A 75 24.43 11.77 20.68
CA GLU A 75 25.61 11.84 21.55
C GLU A 75 26.91 11.69 20.75
N LEU A 76 27.03 10.64 19.93
CA LEU A 76 28.21 10.44 19.08
C LEU A 76 28.43 11.64 18.15
N LYS A 77 27.37 12.21 17.58
CA LYS A 77 27.45 13.39 16.73
C LYS A 77 27.98 14.61 17.51
N THR A 78 27.55 14.81 18.75
CA THR A 78 28.09 15.89 19.60
C THR A 78 29.57 15.68 19.94
N GLU A 79 29.97 14.44 20.26
CA GLU A 79 31.37 14.09 20.52
C GLU A 79 32.24 14.30 19.28
N VAL A 80 31.77 13.87 18.11
CA VAL A 80 32.45 14.10 16.82
C VAL A 80 32.55 15.60 16.53
N ALA A 81 31.53 16.39 16.83
CA ALA A 81 31.57 17.83 16.66
C ALA A 81 32.60 18.49 17.61
N ALA A 82 32.65 18.08 18.87
CA ALA A 82 33.65 18.55 19.84
C ALA A 82 35.07 18.18 19.40
N TRP A 83 35.28 16.93 18.99
CA TRP A 83 36.54 16.46 18.44
C TRP A 83 36.96 17.26 17.19
N THR A 84 36.02 17.56 16.30
CA THR A 84 36.28 18.37 15.09
C THR A 84 36.71 19.78 15.46
N LYS A 85 36.10 20.40 16.48
CA LYS A 85 36.52 21.71 17.01
C LYS A 85 37.94 21.65 17.56
N MET A 86 38.28 20.63 18.35
CA MET A 86 39.64 20.46 18.91
C MET A 86 40.68 20.25 17.81
N LYS A 87 40.37 19.41 16.82
CA LYS A 87 41.23 19.18 15.65
C LYS A 87 41.49 20.47 14.88
N ASN A 88 40.44 21.27 14.64
CA ASN A 88 40.57 22.55 13.95
C ASN A 88 41.40 23.56 14.75
N ALA A 89 41.25 23.61 16.07
CA ALA A 89 42.04 24.47 16.93
C ALA A 89 43.53 24.07 16.94
N ALA A 90 43.86 22.77 16.98
CA ALA A 90 45.23 22.29 16.87
C ALA A 90 45.84 22.62 15.49
N ARG A 91 45.06 22.44 14.41
CA ARG A 91 45.47 22.83 13.06
C ARG A 91 45.77 24.33 12.95
N ALA A 92 44.93 25.19 13.54
CA ALA A 92 45.14 26.63 13.56
C ALA A 92 46.43 27.03 14.31
N LYS A 93 46.73 26.32 15.41
CA LYS A 93 47.95 26.50 16.19
C LYS A 93 49.18 25.81 15.57
N LYS A 94 49.03 25.15 14.42
CA LYS A 94 50.07 24.33 13.77
C LYS A 94 50.68 23.26 14.69
N THR A 95 49.91 22.79 15.68
CA THR A 95 50.33 21.72 16.58
C THR A 95 49.82 20.37 16.09
N ARG A 96 50.57 19.30 16.38
CA ARG A 96 50.18 17.93 16.02
C ARG A 96 48.99 17.49 16.88
N PHE A 97 47.91 17.09 16.23
CA PHE A 97 46.70 16.57 16.89
C PHE A 97 46.72 15.04 16.92
N SER A 98 46.74 14.45 18.11
CA SER A 98 46.88 12.99 18.29
C SER A 98 45.65 12.31 18.89
N ILE A 99 44.58 13.05 19.17
CA ILE A 99 43.37 12.49 19.77
C ILE A 99 42.58 11.72 18.68
N PRO A 100 42.30 10.42 18.86
CA PRO A 100 41.54 9.64 17.88
C PRO A 100 40.10 10.15 17.78
N LYS A 101 39.48 9.93 16.62
CA LYS A 101 38.09 10.33 16.39
C LYS A 101 37.17 9.45 17.25
N PRO A 102 36.19 10.02 17.97
CA PRO A 102 35.21 9.21 18.69
C PRO A 102 34.41 8.36 17.68
N GLN A 103 34.31 7.07 17.98
CA GLN A 103 33.54 6.08 17.25
C GLN A 103 32.80 5.24 18.29
N ARG A 104 31.52 4.97 18.04
CA ARG A 104 30.71 4.01 18.78
C ARG A 104 30.07 3.04 17.81
N ASP A 105 30.06 1.77 18.16
CA ASP A 105 29.29 0.75 17.45
C ASP A 105 27.84 0.90 17.85
N ILE A 106 27.10 1.66 17.04
CA ILE A 106 25.67 1.89 17.24
C ILE A 106 24.92 0.83 16.45
N GLU A 107 24.03 0.10 17.13
CA GLU A 107 23.18 -0.90 16.52
C GLU A 107 22.36 -0.31 15.35
N LYS A 108 22.16 -1.11 14.31
CA LYS A 108 21.35 -0.71 13.16
C LYS A 108 19.88 -0.77 13.54
N LYS A 109 19.13 0.26 13.17
CA LYS A 109 17.68 0.28 13.35
C LYS A 109 17.01 -0.85 12.58
N ALA A 110 16.04 -1.52 13.20
CA ALA A 110 15.12 -2.38 12.48
C ALA A 110 14.35 -1.57 11.42
N PRO A 111 13.90 -2.20 10.31
CA PRO A 111 13.10 -1.50 9.32
C PRO A 111 11.77 -1.00 9.90
N LYS A 112 11.34 0.21 9.51
CA LYS A 112 10.07 0.78 9.97
C LYS A 112 8.90 -0.04 9.41
N PRO A 113 7.90 -0.41 10.22
CA PRO A 113 6.71 -1.10 9.74
C PRO A 113 5.97 -0.27 8.69
N THR A 114 5.55 -0.90 7.58
CA THR A 114 4.92 -0.21 6.44
C THR A 114 3.42 -0.48 6.38
N LEU A 115 2.60 0.53 6.14
CA LEU A 115 1.14 0.35 6.06
C LEU A 115 0.71 -0.67 4.98
N LYS A 116 1.48 -0.78 3.89
CA LYS A 116 1.20 -1.72 2.80
C LYS A 116 1.23 -3.18 3.27
N SER A 117 2.14 -3.55 4.17
CA SER A 117 2.21 -4.93 4.68
C SER A 117 1.02 -5.28 5.57
N PHE A 118 0.50 -4.33 6.35
CA PHE A 118 -0.70 -4.54 7.17
C PHE A 118 -1.97 -4.65 6.32
N ILE A 119 -2.10 -3.81 5.28
CA ILE A 119 -3.23 -3.90 4.34
C ILE A 119 -3.15 -5.22 3.55
N ALA A 120 -1.96 -5.65 3.11
CA ALA A 120 -1.78 -6.92 2.42
C ALA A 120 -2.08 -8.12 3.33
N ALA A 121 -1.68 -8.07 4.60
CA ALA A 121 -2.02 -9.09 5.59
C ALA A 121 -3.53 -9.17 5.85
N ALA A 122 -4.19 -8.02 6.00
CA ALA A 122 -5.65 -7.96 6.17
C ALA A 122 -6.40 -8.51 4.96
N LYS A 123 -5.88 -8.30 3.74
CA LYS A 123 -6.43 -8.89 2.50
C LYS A 123 -6.19 -10.39 2.42
N LYS A 124 -4.98 -10.85 2.75
CA LYS A 124 -4.66 -12.29 2.74
C LYS A 124 -5.51 -13.08 3.73
N SER A 125 -5.85 -12.48 4.88
CA SER A 125 -6.75 -13.10 5.86
C SER A 125 -8.18 -13.29 5.34
N LEU A 126 -8.65 -12.48 4.38
CA LEU A 126 -9.96 -12.65 3.73
C LEU A 126 -9.97 -13.82 2.76
N GLU A 127 -8.89 -13.93 1.98
CA GLU A 127 -8.76 -14.95 0.94
C GLU A 127 -8.66 -16.36 1.54
N GLN A 128 -8.16 -16.47 2.76
CA GLN A 128 -8.09 -17.74 3.50
C GLN A 128 -9.43 -18.14 4.16
N GLU A 129 -10.35 -17.19 4.35
CA GLU A 129 -11.71 -17.42 4.88
C GLU A 129 -12.69 -17.82 3.75
N ASN A 130 -12.40 -17.45 2.50
CA ASN A 130 -13.26 -17.67 1.34
C ASN A 130 -13.02 -19.01 0.60
N VAL A 131 -12.15 -19.89 1.12
CA VAL A 131 -11.79 -21.21 0.52
C VAL A 131 -12.54 -22.38 1.17
N HIS A 132 -13.62 -22.11 1.93
CA HIS A 132 -14.43 -23.17 2.56
C HIS A 132 -15.93 -23.08 2.22
N GLY A 133 -16.27 -22.56 1.04
CA GLY A 133 -17.65 -22.49 0.57
C GLY A 133 -17.76 -22.76 -0.94
N ASP A 134 -18.28 -23.94 -1.25
CA ASP A 134 -18.97 -24.31 -2.51
C ASP A 134 -18.11 -24.58 -3.77
N ASP A 135 -17.40 -25.71 -3.76
CA ASP A 135 -17.10 -26.50 -4.97
C ASP A 135 -18.29 -27.44 -5.21
N GLU A 136 -19.23 -27.09 -6.09
CA GLU A 136 -20.10 -28.03 -6.85
C GLU A 136 -20.92 -27.21 -7.86
N ALA A 137 -20.29 -26.85 -8.98
CA ALA A 137 -21.03 -26.50 -10.21
C ALA A 137 -20.24 -26.99 -11.42
N GLU A 138 -20.29 -28.31 -11.65
CA GLU A 138 -20.09 -28.88 -12.98
C GLU A 138 -21.11 -28.25 -13.94
N LEU A 139 -20.63 -27.35 -14.82
CA LEU A 139 -21.38 -26.96 -16.01
C LEU A 139 -20.81 -27.70 -17.21
N SER A 140 -21.45 -28.86 -17.42
CA SER A 140 -21.62 -29.60 -18.67
C SER A 140 -21.64 -28.72 -19.92
N ASP A 141 -20.69 -29.04 -20.82
CA ASP A 141 -20.80 -29.24 -22.27
C ASP A 141 -21.89 -28.48 -23.07
N GLY A 142 -21.45 -27.78 -24.11
CA GLY A 142 -22.33 -27.16 -25.11
C GLY A 142 -21.58 -26.38 -26.18
N GLU A 143 -20.89 -27.10 -27.07
CA GLU A 143 -20.39 -26.59 -28.35
C GLU A 143 -21.50 -25.84 -29.13
N SER A 144 -21.17 -24.67 -29.67
CA SER A 144 -21.87 -24.13 -30.85
C SER A 144 -20.97 -23.16 -31.60
N ASP A 145 -20.11 -23.78 -32.40
CA ASP A 145 -19.83 -23.45 -33.79
C ASP A 145 -20.54 -22.20 -34.35
N ARG A 146 -19.76 -21.16 -34.65
CA ARG A 146 -20.06 -20.26 -35.76
C ARG A 146 -18.77 -19.64 -36.27
N GLU A 147 -18.26 -20.29 -37.30
CA GLU A 147 -17.30 -19.74 -38.23
C GLU A 147 -17.84 -18.43 -38.84
N SER A 148 -16.98 -17.42 -38.92
CA SER A 148 -17.07 -16.41 -39.96
C SER A 148 -15.66 -16.02 -40.35
N ASP A 149 -15.27 -16.66 -41.45
CA ASP A 149 -14.17 -16.42 -42.37
C ASP A 149 -14.24 -15.00 -42.98
N GLU A 150 -13.14 -14.60 -43.64
CA GLU A 150 -12.98 -13.46 -44.60
C GLU A 150 -12.83 -12.05 -43.97
N ASP A 151 -11.86 -11.18 -44.29
CA ASP A 151 -10.82 -11.03 -45.33
C ASP A 151 -9.69 -10.18 -44.68
N ASP A 152 -8.41 -10.54 -44.71
CA ASP A 152 -7.42 -10.39 -45.80
C ASP A 152 -6.98 -8.92 -46.10
N GLU A 153 -5.66 -8.82 -46.28
CA GLU A 153 -4.65 -7.76 -46.49
C GLU A 153 -5.08 -6.37 -47.03
N ASP A 154 -4.41 -5.30 -46.57
CA ASP A 154 -3.27 -4.73 -47.35
C ASP A 154 -2.59 -3.49 -46.71
N ASP A 155 -1.32 -3.38 -47.11
CA ASP A 155 -0.21 -2.47 -46.81
C ASP A 155 -0.44 -1.01 -47.28
N ASP A 156 -0.12 0.00 -46.43
CA ASP A 156 0.67 1.24 -46.72
C ASP A 156 0.86 2.11 -45.45
#